data_AF-A0A182K0B4-F1
#
_entry.id   AF-A0A182K0B4-F1
#
_cell.length_a   1.000
_cell.length_b   1.000
_cell.length_c   1.000
_cell.angle_alpha   90.00
_cell.angle_beta   90.00
_cell.angle_gamma   90.00
#
_symmetry.space_group_name_H-M   'P 1'
#
loop_
_entity.id
_entity.type
_entity.pdbx_description
1 polymer ?
#
loop_
_entity_poly.entity_id
_entity_poly.type
_entity_poly.pdbx_seq_one_letter_code
_entity_poly.pdbx_strand_id
1 'polypeptide(L)'
;MKAVYVVALCVCLAVATQAAPQFGTLANVLTSVGQTLSNLVTQVTTLVNNVLLVGGAATASVLGNAVSLLYGLANTGLTLITVPTSALQTVNGLLNNALAQVSTIVAGAGSSLTTLVPALGSVQTILLTLASNLAALNQGGLTTLQSALTQLANTLGSMAGQISG
;
A
#
# COMPACT_ATOMS: atom_id res chain seq x y z
N MET A 1 -16.57 -9.26 -5.08
CA MET A 1 -17.33 -8.19 -5.75
C MET A 1 -16.82 -6.75 -5.47
N LYS A 2 -15.75 -6.53 -4.69
CA LYS A 2 -15.33 -5.17 -4.28
C LYS A 2 -14.04 -4.63 -4.94
N ALA A 3 -13.11 -5.48 -5.36
CA ALA A 3 -11.97 -5.08 -6.21
C ALA A 3 -12.40 -4.54 -7.59
N VAL A 4 -13.58 -4.97 -8.05
CA VAL A 4 -14.19 -4.52 -9.32
C VAL A 4 -14.47 -3.02 -9.30
N TYR A 5 -14.77 -2.42 -8.13
CA TYR A 5 -15.04 -0.98 -8.06
C TYR A 5 -13.80 -0.11 -8.30
N VAL A 6 -12.63 -0.53 -7.81
CA VAL A 6 -11.38 0.23 -8.00
C VAL A 6 -10.94 0.15 -9.47
N VAL A 7 -11.01 -1.04 -10.07
CA VAL A 7 -10.70 -1.22 -11.50
C VAL A 7 -11.73 -0.52 -12.38
N ALA A 8 -13.03 -0.61 -12.05
CA ALA A 8 -14.08 0.08 -12.79
C ALA A 8 -13.93 1.61 -12.70
N LEU A 9 -13.51 2.16 -11.56
CA LEU A 9 -13.23 3.59 -11.41
C LEU A 9 -11.97 4.02 -12.16
N CYS A 10 -10.89 3.23 -12.15
CA CYS A 10 -9.71 3.48 -12.99
C CYS A 10 -10.06 3.46 -14.48
N VAL A 11 -10.93 2.53 -14.90
CA VAL A 11 -11.42 2.44 -16.28
C VAL A 11 -12.37 3.60 -16.61
N CYS A 12 -13.29 3.98 -15.72
CA CYS A 12 -14.18 5.13 -15.93
C CYS A 12 -13.41 6.46 -15.99
N LEU A 13 -12.37 6.64 -15.18
CA LEU A 13 -11.49 7.80 -15.29
C LEU A 13 -10.70 7.78 -16.61
N ALA A 14 -10.14 6.63 -17.00
CA ALA A 14 -9.42 6.48 -18.26
C ALA A 14 -10.29 6.77 -19.50
N VAL A 15 -11.57 6.39 -19.46
CA VAL A 15 -12.54 6.66 -20.54
C VAL A 15 -12.99 8.12 -20.55
N ALA A 16 -13.21 8.75 -19.38
CA ALA A 16 -13.51 10.18 -19.30
C ALA A 16 -12.34 11.06 -19.80
N THR A 17 -11.10 10.58 -19.71
CA THR A 17 -9.89 11.32 -20.11
C THR A 17 -9.57 11.30 -21.59
N GLN A 18 -10.18 10.43 -22.41
CA GLN A 18 -10.05 10.52 -23.86
C GLN A 18 -10.74 11.77 -24.44
N ALA A 19 -11.63 12.41 -23.67
CA ALA A 19 -12.35 13.60 -24.09
C ALA A 19 -11.64 14.93 -23.78
N ALA A 20 -10.56 14.96 -22.98
CA ALA A 20 -9.86 16.19 -22.60
C ALA A 20 -8.33 15.99 -22.43
N PRO A 21 -7.49 16.42 -23.38
CA PRO A 21 -6.05 16.11 -23.40
C PRO A 21 -5.26 16.71 -22.21
N GLN A 22 -5.78 17.76 -21.57
CA GLN A 22 -5.16 18.36 -20.38
C GLN A 22 -5.35 17.53 -19.11
N PHE A 23 -6.33 16.61 -19.09
CA PHE A 23 -6.54 15.65 -18.02
C PHE A 23 -5.73 14.35 -18.20
N GLY A 24 -5.13 14.13 -19.37
CA GLY A 24 -4.38 12.91 -19.67
C GLY A 24 -3.16 12.69 -18.78
N THR A 25 -2.44 13.75 -18.42
CA THR A 25 -1.27 13.66 -17.51
C THR A 25 -1.68 13.36 -16.07
N LEU A 26 -2.69 14.04 -15.54
CA LEU A 26 -3.22 13.77 -14.20
C LEU A 26 -3.81 12.36 -14.11
N ALA A 27 -4.56 11.92 -15.11
CA ALA A 27 -5.14 10.58 -15.15
C ALA A 27 -4.09 9.48 -15.29
N ASN A 28 -3.02 9.70 -16.07
CA ASN A 28 -1.90 8.78 -16.14
C ASN A 28 -1.18 8.67 -14.78
N VAL A 29 -0.98 9.78 -14.07
CA VAL A 29 -0.39 9.77 -12.74
C VAL A 29 -1.30 9.07 -11.73
N LEU A 30 -2.60 9.37 -11.70
CA LEU A 30 -3.56 8.71 -10.81
C LEU A 30 -3.67 7.21 -11.10
N THR A 31 -3.67 6.80 -12.37
CA THR A 31 -3.68 5.40 -12.78
C THR A 31 -2.39 4.70 -12.36
N SER A 32 -1.23 5.34 -12.54
CA SER A 32 0.07 4.82 -12.12
C SER A 32 0.15 4.68 -10.59
N VAL A 33 -0.32 5.69 -9.83
CA VAL A 33 -0.40 5.64 -8.38
C VAL A 33 -1.34 4.53 -7.92
N GLY A 34 -2.51 4.40 -8.55
CA GLY A 34 -3.48 3.34 -8.26
C GLY A 34 -2.90 1.93 -8.51
N GLN A 35 -2.20 1.73 -9.63
CA GLN A 35 -1.50 0.47 -9.91
C GLN A 35 -0.38 0.21 -8.90
N THR A 36 0.41 1.22 -8.54
CA THR A 36 1.50 1.10 -7.58
C THR A 36 0.97 0.71 -6.19
N LEU A 37 -0.11 1.35 -5.75
CA LEU A 37 -0.82 0.98 -4.51
C LEU A 37 -1.37 -0.45 -4.58
N SER A 38 -1.98 -0.84 -5.70
CA SER A 38 -2.49 -2.21 -5.88
C SER A 38 -1.38 -3.25 -5.82
N ASN A 39 -0.22 -2.95 -6.42
CA ASN A 39 0.95 -3.82 -6.39
C ASN A 39 1.54 -3.89 -4.97
N LEU A 40 1.61 -2.76 -4.26
CA LEU A 40 2.07 -2.72 -2.87
C LEU A 40 1.14 -3.55 -1.98
N VAL A 41 -0.17 -3.38 -2.13
CA VAL A 41 -1.18 -4.18 -1.43
C VAL A 41 -1.00 -5.66 -1.73
N THR A 42 -0.76 -6.03 -3.00
CA THR A 42 -0.51 -7.42 -3.39
C THR A 42 0.73 -7.98 -2.72
N GLN A 43 1.86 -7.26 -2.74
CA GLN A 43 3.11 -7.70 -2.12
C GLN A 43 2.98 -7.88 -0.61
N VAL A 44 2.36 -6.91 0.08
CA VAL A 44 2.10 -7.00 1.52
C VAL A 44 1.15 -8.15 1.82
N THR A 45 0.11 -8.36 1.00
CA THR A 45 -0.81 -9.49 1.15
C THR A 45 -0.09 -10.83 1.00
N THR A 46 0.82 -10.95 0.03
CA THR A 46 1.64 -12.16 -0.16
C THR A 46 2.49 -12.43 1.08
N LEU A 47 3.16 -11.41 1.62
CA LEU A 47 3.96 -11.56 2.84
C LEU A 47 3.10 -12.03 4.02
N VAL A 48 1.96 -11.38 4.21
CA VAL A 48 1.00 -11.67 5.28
C VAL A 48 0.42 -13.09 5.14
N ASN A 49 0.13 -13.55 3.92
CA ASN A 49 -0.31 -14.92 3.67
C ASN A 49 0.79 -15.95 3.94
N ASN A 50 2.03 -15.67 3.54
CA ASN A 50 3.17 -16.54 3.86
C ASN A 50 3.35 -16.64 5.38
N VAL A 51 3.18 -15.54 6.11
CA VAL A 51 3.18 -15.51 7.56
C VAL A 51 2.03 -16.32 8.15
N LEU A 52 0.83 -16.26 7.58
CA LEU A 52 -0.31 -17.06 8.04
C LEU A 52 -0.04 -18.57 7.92
N LEU A 53 0.51 -18.99 6.77
CA LEU A 53 0.81 -20.39 6.51
C LEU A 53 1.78 -20.99 7.53
N VAL A 54 2.65 -20.17 8.12
CA VAL A 54 3.72 -20.64 9.02
C VAL A 54 3.46 -20.27 10.49
N GLY A 55 2.80 -19.14 10.75
CA GLY A 55 2.49 -18.62 12.08
C GLY A 55 1.16 -19.12 12.67
N GLY A 56 0.29 -19.74 11.88
CA GLY A 56 -0.93 -20.40 12.36
C GLY A 56 -1.94 -19.45 13.02
N ALA A 57 -2.73 -19.97 13.97
CA ALA A 57 -3.85 -19.24 14.59
C ALA A 57 -3.46 -17.97 15.36
N ALA A 58 -2.20 -17.86 15.81
CA ALA A 58 -1.70 -16.71 16.55
C ALA A 58 -1.79 -15.40 15.73
N THR A 59 -1.63 -15.47 14.41
CA THR A 59 -1.64 -14.30 13.51
C THR A 59 -2.99 -14.06 12.83
N ALA A 60 -3.97 -14.95 13.02
CA ALA A 60 -5.26 -14.90 12.32
C ALA A 60 -6.14 -13.70 12.68
N SER A 61 -6.08 -13.23 13.94
CA SER A 61 -6.81 -12.04 14.38
C SER A 61 -6.22 -10.75 13.81
N VAL A 62 -4.89 -10.68 13.73
CA VAL A 62 -4.16 -9.54 13.16
C VAL A 62 -4.26 -9.50 11.63
N LEU A 63 -4.38 -10.67 10.98
CA LEU A 63 -4.71 -10.80 9.56
C LEU A 63 -6.02 -10.09 9.20
N GLY A 64 -7.09 -10.30 9.97
CA GLY A 64 -8.39 -9.67 9.72
C GLY A 64 -8.31 -8.15 9.72
N ASN A 65 -7.49 -7.59 10.62
CA ASN A 65 -7.18 -6.16 10.65
C ASN A 65 -6.30 -5.73 9.47
N ALA A 66 -5.24 -6.47 9.14
CA ALA A 66 -4.34 -6.16 8.03
C ALA A 66 -5.09 -6.12 6.68
N VAL A 67 -5.94 -7.11 6.42
CA VAL A 67 -6.76 -7.17 5.21
C VAL A 67 -7.74 -5.99 5.14
N SER A 68 -8.41 -5.67 6.25
CA SER A 68 -9.32 -4.52 6.31
C SER A 68 -8.60 -3.19 6.05
N LEU A 69 -7.38 -3.04 6.55
CA LEU A 69 -6.53 -1.86 6.33
C LEU A 69 -6.03 -1.78 4.89
N LEU A 70 -5.67 -2.91 4.28
CA LEU A 70 -5.28 -2.97 2.86
C LEU A 70 -6.43 -2.54 1.94
N TYR A 71 -7.67 -2.92 2.27
CA TYR A 71 -8.86 -2.41 1.57
C TYR A 71 -9.07 -0.92 1.79
N GLY A 72 -8.88 -0.42 3.02
CA GLY A 72 -8.90 1.02 3.30
C GLY A 72 -7.86 1.78 2.48
N LEU A 73 -6.65 1.22 2.36
CA LEU A 73 -5.54 1.79 1.60
C LEU A 73 -5.89 1.91 0.11
N ALA A 74 -6.50 0.88 -0.49
CA ALA A 74 -6.96 0.92 -1.87
C ALA A 74 -8.02 2.02 -2.11
N ASN A 75 -8.87 2.31 -1.12
CA ASN A 75 -9.88 3.36 -1.20
C ASN A 75 -9.32 4.79 -1.01
N THR A 76 -8.10 4.94 -0.49
CA THR A 76 -7.44 6.27 -0.38
C THR A 76 -7.10 6.90 -1.73
N GLY A 77 -7.21 6.13 -2.82
CA GLY A 77 -7.11 6.65 -4.19
C GLY A 77 -8.02 7.84 -4.49
N LEU A 78 -9.19 7.92 -3.84
CA LEU A 78 -10.15 9.01 -4.04
C LEU A 78 -9.68 10.35 -3.43
N THR A 79 -8.91 10.32 -2.33
CA THR A 79 -8.42 11.54 -1.68
C THR A 79 -7.22 12.16 -2.41
N LEU A 80 -6.63 11.42 -3.36
CA LEU A 80 -5.53 11.88 -4.19
C LEU A 80 -5.98 12.84 -5.31
N ILE A 81 -7.28 12.88 -5.65
CA ILE A 81 -7.81 13.78 -6.68
C ILE A 81 -7.63 15.26 -6.28
N THR A 82 -7.65 15.55 -4.98
CA THR A 82 -7.48 16.93 -4.45
C THR A 82 -6.02 17.34 -4.30
N VAL A 83 -5.06 16.45 -4.60
CA VAL A 83 -3.63 16.72 -4.44
C VAL A 83 -3.09 17.35 -5.74
N PRO A 84 -2.28 18.42 -5.66
CA PRO A 84 -1.69 19.02 -6.86
C PRO A 84 -0.83 18.01 -7.62
N THR A 85 -0.84 18.09 -8.96
CA THR A 85 -0.13 17.15 -9.86
C THR A 85 1.36 17.03 -9.58
N SER A 86 2.03 18.13 -9.20
CA SER A 86 3.44 18.12 -8.79
C SER A 86 3.68 17.27 -7.54
N ALA A 87 2.83 17.40 -6.53
CA ALA A 87 2.89 16.55 -5.35
C ALA A 87 2.50 15.09 -5.67
N LEU A 88 1.54 14.85 -6.56
CA LEU A 88 1.18 13.50 -7.02
C LEU A 88 2.33 12.79 -7.72
N GLN A 89 3.15 13.50 -8.50
CA GLN A 89 4.36 12.92 -9.10
C GLN A 89 5.36 12.49 -8.02
N THR A 90 5.58 13.32 -7.00
CA THR A 90 6.44 12.96 -5.86
C THR A 90 5.87 11.77 -5.08
N VAL A 91 4.56 11.75 -4.82
CA VAL A 91 3.85 10.63 -4.18
C VAL A 91 4.03 9.35 -4.99
N ASN A 92 3.89 9.41 -6.31
CA ASN A 92 4.09 8.26 -7.19
C ASN A 92 5.54 7.74 -7.12
N GLY A 93 6.53 8.63 -7.10
CA GLY A 93 7.94 8.27 -6.94
C GLY A 93 8.22 7.59 -5.59
N LEU A 94 7.67 8.14 -4.50
CA LEU A 94 7.78 7.56 -3.16
C LEU A 94 7.14 6.17 -3.08
N LEU A 95 5.93 6.02 -3.64
CA LEU A 95 5.22 4.74 -3.69
C LEU A 95 5.96 3.69 -4.52
N ASN A 96 6.53 4.07 -5.67
CA ASN A 96 7.31 3.16 -6.50
C ASN A 96 8.59 2.71 -5.79
N ASN A 97 9.27 3.62 -5.10
CA ASN A 97 10.45 3.28 -4.33
C ASN A 97 10.11 2.29 -3.19
N ALA A 98 9.05 2.57 -2.43
CA ALA A 98 8.57 1.68 -1.39
C ALA A 98 8.16 0.31 -1.96
N LEU A 99 7.44 0.27 -3.09
CA LEU A 99 7.08 -0.97 -3.77
C LEU A 99 8.30 -1.79 -4.18
N ALA A 100 9.33 -1.16 -4.76
CA ALA A 100 10.55 -1.86 -5.16
C ALA A 100 11.28 -2.47 -3.96
N GLN A 101 11.37 -1.74 -2.85
CA GLN A 101 11.97 -2.24 -1.60
C GLN A 101 11.16 -3.38 -1.00
N VAL A 102 9.83 -3.22 -0.89
CA VAL A 102 8.93 -4.27 -0.38
C VAL A 102 9.00 -5.51 -1.26
N SER A 103 8.93 -5.36 -2.59
CA SER A 103 9.03 -6.49 -3.51
C SER A 103 10.35 -7.25 -3.36
N THR A 104 11.46 -6.54 -3.13
CA THR A 104 12.78 -7.16 -2.90
C THR A 104 12.77 -7.96 -1.60
N ILE A 105 12.20 -7.40 -0.53
CA ILE A 105 12.08 -8.08 0.76
C ILE A 105 11.18 -9.30 0.65
N VAL A 106 10.01 -9.18 0.03
CA VAL A 106 9.06 -10.29 -0.13
C VAL A 106 9.67 -11.42 -0.95
N ALA A 107 10.40 -11.10 -2.01
CA ALA A 107 11.14 -12.11 -2.79
C ALA A 107 12.23 -12.82 -1.97
N GLY A 108 12.90 -12.11 -1.06
CA GLY A 108 13.92 -12.66 -0.17
C GLY A 108 13.40 -13.34 1.11
N ALA A 109 12.14 -13.09 1.48
CA ALA A 109 11.56 -13.52 2.75
C ALA A 109 11.31 -15.04 2.85
N GLY A 110 11.33 -15.78 1.74
CA GLY A 110 11.13 -17.23 1.73
C GLY A 110 9.82 -17.66 2.40
N SER A 111 9.84 -18.83 3.07
CA SER A 111 8.66 -19.44 3.71
C SER A 111 8.90 -19.91 5.14
N SER A 112 9.98 -19.49 5.81
CA SER A 112 10.24 -19.84 7.21
C SER A 112 10.04 -18.65 8.15
N LEU A 113 9.67 -18.91 9.41
CA LEU A 113 9.47 -17.85 10.42
C LEU A 113 10.73 -17.00 10.63
N THR A 114 11.90 -17.65 10.58
CA THR A 114 13.22 -17.01 10.71
C THR A 114 13.52 -15.96 9.66
N THR A 115 12.89 -16.04 8.48
CA THR A 115 13.05 -15.08 7.38
C THR A 115 11.84 -14.17 7.23
N LEU A 116 10.64 -14.65 7.59
CA LEU A 116 9.39 -13.89 7.52
C LEU A 116 9.28 -12.81 8.61
N VAL A 117 9.71 -13.07 9.85
CA VAL A 117 9.71 -12.06 10.93
C VAL A 117 10.58 -10.85 10.59
N PRO A 118 11.86 -11.00 10.20
CA PRO A 118 12.68 -9.85 9.79
C PRO A 118 12.15 -9.18 8.51
N ALA A 119 11.51 -9.93 7.60
CA ALA A 119 10.84 -9.35 6.44
C ALA A 119 9.65 -8.46 6.84
N LEU A 120 8.81 -8.90 7.79
CA LEU A 120 7.72 -8.09 8.34
C LEU A 120 8.24 -6.78 8.97
N GLY A 121 9.30 -6.85 9.79
CA GLY A 121 9.90 -5.66 10.40
C GLY A 121 10.50 -4.70 9.36
N SER A 122 11.11 -5.23 8.29
CA SER A 122 11.64 -4.42 7.20
C SER A 122 10.52 -3.73 6.42
N VAL A 123 9.43 -4.45 6.09
CA VAL A 123 8.25 -3.86 5.42
C VAL A 123 7.56 -2.83 6.31
N GLN A 124 7.42 -3.08 7.61
CA GLN A 124 6.92 -2.09 8.57
C GLN A 124 7.73 -0.79 8.51
N THR A 125 9.06 -0.90 8.54
CA THR A 125 9.96 0.27 8.49
C THR A 125 9.79 1.06 7.20
N ILE A 126 9.66 0.38 6.06
CA ILE A 126 9.42 1.02 4.76
C ILE A 126 8.09 1.76 4.74
N LEU A 127 7.01 1.13 5.24
CA LEU A 127 5.69 1.76 5.27
C LEU A 127 5.65 2.99 6.20
N LEU A 128 6.32 2.94 7.35
CA LEU A 128 6.47 4.10 8.25
C LEU A 128 7.28 5.22 7.58
N THR A 129 8.36 4.86 6.89
CA THR A 129 9.19 5.82 6.15
C THR A 129 8.40 6.49 5.04
N LEU A 130 7.60 5.70 4.29
CA LEU A 130 6.69 6.21 3.27
C LEU A 130 5.66 7.17 3.88
N ALA A 131 5.00 6.79 4.99
CA ALA A 131 4.05 7.65 5.67
C ALA A 131 4.68 8.98 6.12
N SER A 132 5.90 8.93 6.67
CA SER A 132 6.66 10.12 7.08
C SER A 132 7.01 11.02 5.89
N ASN A 133 7.46 10.43 4.78
CA ASN A 133 7.74 11.17 3.54
C ASN A 133 6.48 11.81 2.95
N LEU A 134 5.33 11.14 3.02
CA LEU A 134 4.05 11.72 2.61
C LEU A 134 3.60 12.85 3.54
N ALA A 135 3.86 12.75 4.84
CA ALA A 135 3.60 13.81 5.81
C ALA A 135 4.45 15.06 5.53
N ALA A 136 5.71 14.87 5.12
CA ALA A 136 6.61 15.96 4.75
C ALA A 136 6.12 16.78 3.53
N LEU A 137 5.26 16.20 2.68
CA LEU A 137 4.65 16.94 1.56
C LEU A 137 3.56 17.93 2.03
N ASN A 138 3.11 17.82 3.29
CA ASN A 138 2.12 18.69 3.94
C ASN A 138 0.85 18.93 3.10
N GLN A 139 0.31 17.86 2.50
CA GLN A 139 -0.92 17.91 1.71
C GLN A 139 -2.06 17.20 2.43
N GLY A 140 -3.17 17.91 2.67
CA GLY A 140 -4.34 17.34 3.36
C GLY A 140 -4.97 16.14 2.65
N GLY A 141 -4.89 16.09 1.31
CA GLY A 141 -5.36 14.94 0.51
C GLY A 141 -4.57 13.64 0.74
N LEU A 142 -3.38 13.73 1.37
CA LEU A 142 -2.53 12.59 1.69
C LEU A 142 -2.74 12.06 3.12
N THR A 143 -3.44 12.78 3.99
CA THR A 143 -3.58 12.41 5.41
C THR A 143 -4.24 11.05 5.59
N THR A 144 -5.25 10.72 4.77
CA THR A 144 -5.92 9.41 4.81
C THR A 144 -4.96 8.28 4.40
N LEU A 145 -4.16 8.50 3.36
CA LEU A 145 -3.13 7.54 2.90
C LEU A 145 -2.05 7.35 3.97
N GLN A 146 -1.57 8.45 4.57
CA GLN A 146 -0.60 8.41 5.67
C GLN A 146 -1.12 7.57 6.85
N SER A 147 -2.33 7.87 7.32
CA SER A 147 -2.93 7.16 8.45
C SER A 147 -3.11 5.67 8.17
N ALA A 148 -3.56 5.33 6.96
CA ALA A 148 -3.72 3.94 6.53
C ALA A 148 -2.38 3.20 6.45
N LEU A 149 -1.32 3.82 5.92
CA LEU A 149 0.03 3.25 5.89
C LEU A 149 0.60 3.04 7.30
N THR A 150 0.44 4.02 8.20
CA THR A 150 0.88 3.91 9.60
C THR A 150 0.14 2.79 10.33
N GLN A 151 -1.18 2.71 10.18
CA GLN A 151 -1.97 1.62 10.78
C GLN A 151 -1.56 0.25 10.23
N LEU A 152 -1.34 0.13 8.92
CA LEU A 152 -0.85 -1.10 8.31
C LEU A 152 0.52 -1.49 8.87
N ALA A 153 1.46 -0.54 8.96
CA ALA A 153 2.79 -0.78 9.49
C ALA A 153 2.74 -1.26 10.95
N ASN A 154 1.93 -0.62 11.80
CA ASN A 154 1.75 -1.03 13.19
C ASN A 154 1.11 -2.42 13.32
N THR A 155 0.21 -2.75 12.40
CA THR A 155 -0.41 -4.08 12.33
C THR A 155 0.63 -5.15 11.96
N LEU A 156 1.49 -4.90 10.97
CA LEU A 156 2.60 -5.79 10.62
C LEU A 156 3.60 -5.95 11.77
N GLY A 157 3.91 -4.87 12.49
CA GLY A 157 4.75 -4.93 13.69
C GLY A 157 4.13 -5.77 14.81
N SER A 158 2.80 -5.69 14.98
CA SER A 158 2.07 -6.53 15.93
C SER A 158 2.09 -8.02 15.52
N MET A 159 1.98 -8.32 14.21
CA MET A 159 2.15 -9.69 13.70
C MET A 159 3.55 -10.21 14.00
N ALA A 160 4.60 -9.42 13.71
CA ALA A 160 5.97 -9.81 13.99
C ALA A 160 6.18 -10.09 15.48
N GLY A 161 5.65 -9.24 16.36
CA GLY A 161 5.70 -9.43 17.81
C GLY A 161 5.00 -10.71 18.28
N GLN A 162 3.81 -11.02 17.77
CA GLN A 162 3.06 -12.24 18.11
C GLN A 162 3.72 -13.53 17.64
N ILE A 163 4.53 -13.45 16.57
CA ILE A 163 5.26 -14.60 16.06
C ILE A 163 6.56 -14.85 16.85
N SER A 164 7.18 -13.77 17.34
CA SER A 164 8.46 -13.83 18.07
C SER A 164 8.32 -14.12 19.57
N GLY A 165 7.13 -13.95 20.13
CA GLY A 165 6.82 -14.23 21.54
C GLY A 165 6.31 -15.63 21.74
#